data_AF-A0A9E4F1B6-F1
#
_entry.id   AF-A0A9E4F1B6-F1
#
_cell.length_a   1.000
_cell.length_b   1.000
_cell.length_c   1.000
_cell.angle_alpha   90.00
_cell.angle_beta   90.00
_cell.angle_gamma   90.00
#
_symmetry.space_group_name_H-M   'P 1'
#
loop_
_entity.id
_entity.type
_entity.pdbx_description
1 polymer ?
#
loop_
_entity_poly.entity_id
_entity_poly.type
_entity_poly.pdbx_seq_one_letter_code
_entity_poly.pdbx_strand_id
1 'polypeptide(L)'
;RMTPTKLPGHTYPRGARVPGGGPRMMRILGARLAQSGARILEGLSFIGLLRDGGGRVVGADFQGEGDSSLLRVHARATVLAMGGLGGMYPITTNAPGVAGVGYGAALDAGARLRDMEFVQFTPTAMAHPPQLRGRNSGGMALSFPETRLRNSLNERFMARYAPEDMEHAKRDVLSRAMHREITEGRGTENGGLYLDLTQVSYEGLRDVMGEIIDDFEAAGLDVRKEPIEIAPAAHSCMGGVIIDTNGRTGVDGLFAAGENGGGLHGANRLASGGLPVCAVMGDRAGRAAAHVEGEGGPPEKNEEDGRGADEAGEAQLGEIEKEIRDVMFSAGGIERASEALLKKKESRC
;
A
#
# COMPACT_ATOMS: atom_id res chain seq x y z
N ARG A 1 2.99 -0.47 -27.43
CA ARG A 1 1.60 -0.94 -27.62
C ARG A 1 1.14 -1.62 -26.33
N MET A 2 -0.13 -1.48 -25.95
CA MET A 2 -0.73 -2.27 -24.86
C MET A 2 -1.09 -3.65 -25.43
N THR A 3 -0.66 -4.72 -24.77
CA THR A 3 -0.93 -6.10 -25.21
C THR A 3 -1.85 -6.78 -24.21
N PRO A 4 -3.03 -7.30 -24.64
CA PRO A 4 -3.87 -8.13 -23.79
C PRO A 4 -3.09 -9.34 -23.27
N THR A 5 -3.11 -9.53 -21.96
CA THR A 5 -2.33 -10.55 -21.26
C THR A 5 -3.23 -11.29 -20.27
N LYS A 6 -3.16 -12.62 -20.26
CA LYS A 6 -3.84 -13.44 -19.25
C LYS A 6 -3.00 -13.44 -17.98
N LEU A 7 -3.44 -12.68 -16.99
CA LEU A 7 -2.79 -12.60 -15.68
C LEU A 7 -3.39 -13.63 -14.71
N PRO A 8 -2.69 -13.98 -13.62
CA PRO A 8 -3.18 -14.92 -12.62
C PRO A 8 -4.57 -14.54 -12.11
N GLY A 9 -5.49 -15.52 -12.02
CA GLY A 9 -6.87 -15.30 -11.59
C GLY A 9 -7.84 -14.85 -12.69
N HIS A 10 -7.40 -14.67 -13.94
CA HIS A 10 -8.27 -14.31 -15.06
C HIS A 10 -8.55 -15.48 -16.00
N THR A 11 -9.82 -15.73 -16.32
CA THR A 11 -10.22 -16.67 -17.39
C THR A 11 -9.82 -16.17 -18.78
N TYR A 12 -9.98 -14.87 -19.03
CA TYR A 12 -9.73 -14.21 -20.31
C TYR A 12 -8.55 -13.23 -20.23
N PRO A 13 -7.82 -12.97 -21.33
CA PRO A 13 -6.70 -12.04 -21.37
C PRO A 13 -7.18 -10.57 -21.35
N ARG A 14 -7.60 -10.10 -20.17
CA ARG A 14 -8.08 -8.72 -19.95
C ARG A 14 -7.10 -7.83 -19.18
N GLY A 15 -5.96 -8.38 -18.75
CA GLY A 15 -4.86 -7.56 -18.25
C GLY A 15 -4.17 -6.85 -19.41
N ALA A 16 -3.66 -5.64 -19.18
CA ALA A 16 -2.85 -4.94 -20.18
C ALA A 16 -1.45 -4.68 -19.63
N ARG A 17 -0.42 -5.22 -20.29
CA ARG A 17 0.96 -4.89 -19.97
C ARG A 17 1.35 -3.61 -20.72
N VAL A 18 1.74 -2.59 -19.96
CA VAL A 18 2.34 -1.35 -20.48
C VAL A 18 3.84 -1.43 -20.21
N PRO A 19 4.72 -1.33 -21.23
CA PRO A 19 6.17 -1.25 -20.99
C PRO A 19 6.49 -0.04 -20.10
N GLY A 20 7.19 -0.25 -18.98
CA GLY A 20 7.43 0.76 -17.93
C GLY A 20 6.29 0.91 -16.90
N GLY A 21 5.24 0.08 -16.98
CA GLY A 21 4.22 -0.09 -15.94
C GLY A 21 3.55 1.19 -15.42
N GLY A 22 3.24 1.17 -14.12
CA GLY A 22 2.69 2.32 -13.38
C GLY A 22 3.57 3.58 -13.46
N PRO A 23 4.91 3.50 -13.30
CA PRO A 23 5.79 4.67 -13.44
C PRO A 23 5.64 5.42 -14.77
N ARG A 24 5.50 4.69 -15.88
CA ARG A 24 5.24 5.32 -17.19
C ARG A 24 3.87 6.00 -17.23
N MET A 25 2.83 5.38 -16.68
CA MET A 25 1.50 5.99 -16.60
C MET A 25 1.55 7.29 -15.77
N MET A 26 2.21 7.26 -14.61
CA MET A 26 2.37 8.44 -13.75
C MET A 26 3.15 9.55 -14.45
N ARG A 27 4.23 9.24 -15.18
CA ARG A 27 4.97 10.23 -15.97
C ARG A 27 4.09 10.94 -17.01
N ILE A 28 3.24 10.17 -17.70
CA ILE A 28 2.32 10.73 -18.72
C ILE A 28 1.26 11.60 -18.06
N LEU A 29 0.64 11.13 -16.97
CA LEU A 29 -0.36 11.90 -16.23
C LEU A 29 0.23 13.17 -15.61
N GLY A 30 1.43 13.09 -15.03
CA GLY A 30 2.15 14.25 -14.50
C GLY A 30 2.46 15.30 -15.56
N ALA A 31 2.90 14.88 -16.75
CA ALA A 31 3.11 15.80 -17.87
C ALA A 31 1.81 16.49 -18.33
N ARG A 32 0.66 15.79 -18.29
CA ARG A 32 -0.64 16.39 -18.58
C ARG A 32 -1.12 17.33 -17.47
N LEU A 33 -0.90 16.97 -16.21
CA LEU A 33 -1.24 17.82 -15.07
C LEU A 33 -0.48 19.15 -15.13
N ALA A 34 0.83 19.11 -15.44
CA ALA A 34 1.64 20.31 -15.62
C ALA A 34 1.13 21.25 -16.73
N GLN A 35 0.41 20.73 -17.73
CA GLN A 35 -0.18 21.51 -18.83
C GLN A 35 -1.61 21.96 -18.55
N SER A 36 -2.22 21.54 -17.44
CA SER A 36 -3.65 21.77 -17.16
C SER A 36 -3.95 23.12 -16.51
N GLY A 37 -2.93 23.83 -16.02
CA GLY A 37 -3.10 25.02 -15.17
C GLY A 37 -3.46 24.70 -13.72
N ALA A 38 -3.57 23.41 -13.34
CA ALA A 38 -3.71 23.01 -11.95
C ALA A 38 -2.47 23.42 -11.15
N ARG A 39 -2.69 23.93 -9.94
CA ARG A 39 -1.61 24.23 -8.99
C ARG A 39 -1.25 22.97 -8.23
N ILE A 40 0.01 22.55 -8.34
CA ILE A 40 0.58 21.45 -7.57
C ILE A 40 1.34 22.06 -6.39
N LEU A 41 1.06 21.56 -5.19
CA LEU A 41 1.77 21.93 -3.96
C LEU A 41 2.46 20.66 -3.45
N GLU A 42 3.79 20.71 -3.33
CA GLU A 42 4.63 19.61 -2.88
C GLU A 42 5.40 20.02 -1.61
N GLY A 43 5.98 19.05 -0.89
CA GLY A 43 6.68 19.31 0.37
C GLY A 43 5.74 19.72 1.50
N LEU A 44 4.56 19.09 1.56
CA LEU A 44 3.51 19.39 2.53
C LEU A 44 3.05 18.11 3.25
N SER A 45 3.04 18.16 4.57
CA SER A 45 2.44 17.15 5.44
C SER A 45 0.97 17.47 5.69
N PHE A 46 0.08 16.50 5.46
CA PHE A 46 -1.35 16.67 5.76
C PHE A 46 -1.60 16.65 7.27
N ILE A 47 -2.35 17.63 7.78
CA ILE A 47 -2.70 17.75 9.20
C ILE A 47 -4.15 17.32 9.45
N GLY A 48 -5.07 17.72 8.57
CA GLY A 48 -6.48 17.41 8.80
C GLY A 48 -7.45 18.05 7.82
N LEU A 49 -8.67 17.53 7.79
CA LEU A 49 -9.78 18.14 7.09
C LEU A 49 -10.39 19.29 7.89
N LEU A 50 -10.87 20.30 7.16
CA LEU A 50 -11.61 21.45 7.69
C LEU A 50 -13.10 21.22 7.50
N ARG A 51 -13.90 21.59 8.51
CA ARG A 51 -15.35 21.43 8.51
C ARG A 51 -16.05 22.74 8.84
N ASP A 52 -17.23 22.97 8.26
CA ASP A 52 -18.14 24.03 8.70
C ASP A 52 -19.08 23.53 9.81
N GLY A 53 -19.92 24.41 10.36
CA GLY A 53 -20.86 24.06 11.42
C GLY A 53 -21.99 23.10 11.04
N GLY A 54 -22.14 22.81 9.74
CA GLY A 54 -23.02 21.75 9.25
C GLY A 54 -22.31 20.39 9.14
N GLY A 55 -21.00 20.33 9.45
CA GLY A 55 -20.18 19.13 9.29
C GLY A 55 -19.72 18.88 7.84
N ARG A 56 -19.98 19.81 6.91
CA ARG A 56 -19.47 19.72 5.53
C ARG A 56 -17.97 19.94 5.52
N VAL A 57 -17.25 19.14 4.74
CA VAL A 57 -15.83 19.36 4.50
C VAL A 57 -15.64 20.54 3.55
N VAL A 58 -14.85 21.52 3.99
CA VAL A 58 -14.61 22.80 3.29
C VAL A 58 -13.14 23.07 2.99
N GLY A 59 -12.27 22.07 3.17
CA GLY A 59 -10.84 22.21 2.91
C GLY A 59 -9.97 21.26 3.72
N ALA A 60 -8.69 21.62 3.82
CA ALA A 60 -7.71 20.90 4.61
C ALA A 60 -6.56 21.81 5.07
N ASP A 61 -5.94 21.43 6.18
CA ASP A 61 -4.72 22.03 6.69
C ASP A 61 -3.50 21.15 6.37
N PHE A 62 -2.40 21.84 6.06
CA PHE A 62 -1.11 21.25 5.74
C PHE A 62 0.00 21.97 6.49
N GLN A 63 1.12 21.29 6.70
CA GLN A 63 2.34 21.87 7.27
C GLN A 63 3.48 21.76 6.26
N GLY A 64 4.30 22.80 6.15
CA GLY A 64 5.52 22.78 5.33
C GLY A 64 6.54 21.75 5.80
N GLU A 65 7.17 21.03 4.88
CA GLU A 65 8.35 20.23 5.22
C GLU A 65 9.53 21.17 5.53
N GLY A 66 9.98 21.18 6.79
CA GLY A 66 11.14 21.96 7.24
C GLY A 66 10.83 23.31 7.88
N ASP A 67 9.56 23.72 7.97
CA ASP A 67 9.13 24.80 8.85
C ASP A 67 7.80 24.48 9.53
N SER A 68 7.48 25.22 10.60
CA SER A 68 6.21 25.08 11.30
C SER A 68 5.09 25.94 10.69
N SER A 69 5.20 26.30 9.41
CA SER A 69 4.17 27.11 8.76
C SER A 69 2.94 26.26 8.42
N LEU A 70 1.78 26.78 8.82
CA LEU A 70 0.48 26.19 8.50
C LEU A 70 -0.02 26.75 7.16
N LEU A 71 -0.29 25.86 6.22
CA LEU A 71 -1.00 26.18 4.99
C LEU A 71 -2.43 25.66 5.07
N ARG A 72 -3.36 26.60 5.17
CA ARG A 72 -4.80 26.33 5.13
C ARG A 72 -5.33 26.45 3.70
N VAL A 73 -5.94 25.40 3.18
CA VAL A 73 -6.55 25.36 1.84
C VAL A 73 -8.06 25.21 1.96
N HIS A 74 -8.81 26.20 1.49
CA HIS A 74 -10.27 26.14 1.41
C HIS A 74 -10.69 25.58 0.04
N ALA A 75 -11.67 24.67 0.05
CA ALA A 75 -12.19 24.03 -1.16
C ALA A 75 -13.68 23.72 -1.03
N ARG A 76 -14.40 23.81 -2.15
CA ARG A 76 -15.82 23.41 -2.22
C ARG A 76 -16.01 21.89 -2.17
N ALA A 77 -15.00 21.16 -2.64
CA ALA A 77 -14.92 19.72 -2.71
C ALA A 77 -13.47 19.28 -2.45
N THR A 78 -13.30 18.27 -1.62
CA THR A 78 -12.01 17.66 -1.26
C THR A 78 -12.02 16.20 -1.66
N VAL A 79 -11.00 15.74 -2.40
CA VAL A 79 -10.87 14.34 -2.84
C VAL A 79 -9.69 13.69 -2.13
N LEU A 80 -9.95 12.64 -1.34
CA LEU A 80 -8.91 11.83 -0.70
C LEU A 80 -8.35 10.81 -1.70
N ALA A 81 -7.06 10.90 -1.98
CA ALA A 81 -6.30 9.97 -2.84
C ALA A 81 -4.90 9.68 -2.26
N MET A 82 -4.84 9.49 -0.94
CA MET A 82 -3.64 9.33 -0.10
C MET A 82 -3.11 7.89 0.00
N GLY A 83 -3.68 6.94 -0.75
CA GLY A 83 -3.25 5.54 -0.77
C GLY A 83 -3.81 4.70 0.39
N GLY A 84 -3.20 3.53 0.58
CA GLY A 84 -3.59 2.54 1.57
C GLY A 84 -2.98 2.73 2.97
N LEU A 85 -2.86 1.63 3.70
CA LEU A 85 -2.39 1.57 5.09
C LEU A 85 -1.15 0.70 5.31
N GLY A 86 -0.43 0.33 4.25
CA GLY A 86 0.65 -0.65 4.36
C GLY A 86 1.76 -0.25 5.33
N GLY A 87 2.01 1.04 5.54
CA GLY A 87 2.98 1.56 6.51
C GLY A 87 2.71 1.18 7.98
N MET A 88 1.50 0.69 8.29
CA MET A 88 1.17 0.08 9.58
C MET A 88 1.76 -1.32 9.77
N TYR A 89 2.35 -1.92 8.74
CA TYR A 89 2.99 -3.24 8.79
C TYR A 89 4.53 -3.12 8.77
N PRO A 90 5.26 -4.09 9.34
CA PRO A 90 6.73 -4.01 9.43
C PRO A 90 7.43 -4.06 8.06
N ILE A 91 6.79 -4.70 7.08
CA ILE A 91 7.24 -4.74 5.69
C ILE A 91 6.04 -4.45 4.82
N THR A 92 6.19 -3.43 3.97
CA THR A 92 5.18 -3.00 3.02
C THR A 92 5.83 -2.69 1.69
N THR A 93 5.06 -2.89 0.62
CA THR A 93 5.43 -2.44 -0.73
C THR A 93 4.84 -1.08 -1.09
N ASN A 94 4.10 -0.47 -0.16
CA ASN A 94 3.64 0.91 -0.35
C ASN A 94 4.80 1.89 -0.19
N ALA A 95 4.66 3.06 -0.82
CA ALA A 95 5.62 4.14 -0.66
C ALA A 95 5.71 4.57 0.82
N PRO A 96 6.86 5.13 1.25
CA PRO A 96 6.97 5.76 2.57
C PRO A 96 5.82 6.75 2.84
N GLY A 97 5.33 6.78 4.07
CA GLY A 97 4.21 7.65 4.48
C GLY A 97 2.80 7.12 4.18
N VAL A 98 2.66 6.06 3.39
CA VAL A 98 1.34 5.44 3.10
C VAL A 98 0.90 4.57 4.29
N ALA A 99 0.39 5.22 5.33
CA ALA A 99 0.06 4.62 6.62
C ALA A 99 -1.41 4.85 7.04
N GLY A 100 -2.32 4.99 6.08
CA GLY A 100 -3.76 5.07 6.35
C GLY A 100 -4.27 6.45 6.78
N VAL A 101 -3.49 7.50 6.58
CA VAL A 101 -3.83 8.90 6.92
C VAL A 101 -5.19 9.31 6.35
N GLY A 102 -5.44 9.01 5.08
CA GLY A 102 -6.72 9.34 4.44
C GLY A 102 -7.91 8.57 5.01
N TYR A 103 -7.70 7.38 5.59
CA TYR A 103 -8.78 6.65 6.27
C TYR A 103 -9.13 7.28 7.61
N GLY A 104 -8.12 7.66 8.40
CA GLY A 104 -8.30 8.39 9.66
C GLY A 104 -9.02 9.72 9.43
N ALA A 105 -8.51 10.52 8.48
CA ALA A 105 -9.12 11.80 8.13
C ALA A 105 -10.60 11.68 7.71
N ALA A 106 -10.95 10.63 6.97
CA ALA A 106 -12.32 10.38 6.57
C ALA A 106 -13.21 10.00 7.77
N LEU A 107 -12.72 9.14 8.68
CA LEU A 107 -13.42 8.79 9.92
C LEU A 107 -13.66 10.02 10.80
N ASP A 108 -12.63 10.85 10.99
CA ASP A 108 -12.71 12.06 11.81
C ASP A 108 -13.75 13.03 11.25
N ALA A 109 -13.89 13.09 9.91
CA ALA A 109 -14.90 13.89 9.23
C ALA A 109 -16.31 13.26 9.26
N GLY A 110 -16.51 12.09 9.87
CA GLY A 110 -17.79 11.39 9.98
C GLY A 110 -18.10 10.44 8.83
N ALA A 111 -17.16 10.18 7.92
CA ALA A 111 -17.32 9.15 6.90
C ALA A 111 -17.21 7.75 7.53
N ARG A 112 -17.75 6.75 6.85
CA ARG A 112 -17.68 5.36 7.30
C ARG A 112 -16.62 4.59 6.52
N LEU A 113 -15.94 3.67 7.19
CA LEU A 113 -15.06 2.70 6.55
C LEU A 113 -15.76 1.34 6.40
N ARG A 114 -15.31 0.54 5.45
CA ARG A 114 -15.68 -0.87 5.31
C ARG A 114 -14.46 -1.72 5.08
N ASP A 115 -14.58 -3.01 5.44
CA ASP A 115 -13.69 -4.07 4.97
C ASP A 115 -12.19 -3.84 5.32
N MET A 116 -11.90 -3.06 6.37
CA MET A 116 -10.54 -2.67 6.76
C MET A 116 -9.68 -3.86 7.19
N GLU A 117 -10.32 -4.97 7.55
CA GLU A 117 -9.68 -6.25 7.82
C GLU A 117 -9.09 -6.92 6.56
N PHE A 118 -9.54 -6.55 5.35
CA PHE A 118 -9.07 -7.14 4.11
C PHE A 118 -7.83 -6.41 3.59
N VAL A 119 -6.68 -6.90 4.04
CA VAL A 119 -5.35 -6.47 3.58
C VAL A 119 -4.70 -7.61 2.79
N GLN A 120 -4.26 -7.32 1.57
CA GLN A 120 -3.59 -8.27 0.70
C GLN A 120 -2.08 -8.18 0.92
N PHE A 121 -1.46 -9.34 1.07
CA PHE A 121 -0.02 -9.49 1.19
C PHE A 121 0.58 -10.03 -0.10
N THR A 122 1.80 -9.60 -0.41
CA THR A 122 2.62 -10.18 -1.48
C THR A 122 3.78 -10.97 -0.88
N PRO A 123 4.10 -12.18 -1.37
CA PRO A 123 5.17 -13.00 -0.78
C PRO A 123 6.58 -12.50 -1.13
N THR A 124 6.72 -11.67 -2.16
CA THR A 124 8.03 -11.32 -2.75
C THR A 124 8.33 -9.83 -2.61
N ALA A 125 8.45 -9.35 -1.37
CA ALA A 125 9.06 -8.06 -1.08
C ALA A 125 10.46 -8.28 -0.52
N MET A 126 11.40 -7.40 -0.84
CA MET A 126 12.75 -7.45 -0.29
C MET A 126 12.71 -7.21 1.23
N ALA A 127 13.41 -8.05 1.99
CA ALA A 127 13.59 -7.88 3.43
C ALA A 127 14.92 -7.17 3.76
N HIS A 128 15.96 -7.48 2.99
CA HIS A 128 17.33 -6.96 3.12
C HIS A 128 17.99 -6.89 1.72
N PRO A 129 18.86 -5.90 1.42
CA PRO A 129 19.39 -4.85 2.29
C PRO A 129 18.39 -3.73 2.61
N PRO A 130 18.65 -2.89 3.62
CA PRO A 130 17.72 -1.84 4.07
C PRO A 130 17.25 -0.90 2.96
N GLN A 131 18.13 -0.57 1.99
CA GLN A 131 17.84 0.33 0.89
C GLN A 131 16.83 -0.25 -0.12
N LEU A 132 16.71 -1.58 -0.17
CA LEU A 132 15.74 -2.28 -1.01
C LEU A 132 14.52 -2.74 -0.22
N ARG A 133 14.51 -2.64 1.12
CA ARG A 133 13.44 -3.18 1.96
C ARG A 133 12.06 -2.69 1.52
N GLY A 134 11.12 -3.62 1.38
CA GLY A 134 9.77 -3.35 0.89
C GLY A 134 9.64 -3.23 -0.63
N ARG A 135 10.74 -3.12 -1.39
CA ARG A 135 10.66 -3.15 -2.86
C ARG A 135 10.18 -4.52 -3.34
N ASN A 136 9.47 -4.52 -4.46
CA ASN A 136 9.08 -5.77 -5.11
C ASN A 136 10.33 -6.51 -5.57
N SER A 137 10.53 -7.74 -5.10
CA SER A 137 11.69 -8.57 -5.44
C SER A 137 11.53 -9.35 -6.75
N GLY A 138 10.44 -9.09 -7.48
CA GLY A 138 10.15 -9.66 -8.79
C GLY A 138 9.50 -11.02 -8.70
N GLY A 139 8.28 -11.09 -8.17
CA GLY A 139 7.51 -12.34 -8.05
C GLY A 139 7.24 -13.10 -9.36
N MET A 140 7.58 -12.54 -10.52
CA MET A 140 7.65 -13.28 -11.79
C MET A 140 8.72 -14.37 -11.77
N ALA A 141 9.78 -14.24 -10.97
CA ALA A 141 10.80 -15.28 -10.83
C ALA A 141 10.23 -16.60 -10.28
N LEU A 142 9.12 -16.54 -9.53
CA LEU A 142 8.43 -17.75 -9.05
C LEU A 142 7.82 -18.59 -10.19
N SER A 143 7.81 -18.10 -11.42
CA SER A 143 7.36 -18.89 -12.58
C SER A 143 8.41 -19.86 -13.12
N PHE A 144 9.70 -19.70 -12.74
CA PHE A 144 10.78 -20.58 -13.18
C PHE A 144 10.84 -21.87 -12.33
N PRO A 145 10.83 -23.07 -12.95
CA PRO A 145 10.91 -24.35 -12.23
C PRO A 145 12.15 -24.52 -11.35
N GLU A 146 13.20 -23.73 -11.58
CA GLU A 146 14.47 -23.76 -10.85
C GLU A 146 14.45 -22.89 -9.58
N THR A 147 13.47 -21.99 -9.43
CA THR A 147 13.34 -21.10 -8.28
C THR A 147 13.13 -21.90 -6.98
N ARG A 148 13.85 -21.54 -5.92
CA ARG A 148 13.75 -22.19 -4.61
C ARG A 148 13.48 -21.17 -3.52
N LEU A 149 12.58 -21.51 -2.59
CA LEU A 149 12.43 -20.79 -1.33
C LEU A 149 13.12 -21.56 -0.21
N ARG A 150 13.97 -20.87 0.55
CA ARG A 150 14.76 -21.43 1.64
C ARG A 150 14.57 -20.63 2.93
N ASN A 151 14.62 -21.32 4.06
CA ASN A 151 14.60 -20.69 5.37
C ASN A 151 16.02 -20.40 5.89
N SER A 152 16.17 -19.83 7.08
CA SER A 152 17.50 -19.51 7.65
C SER A 152 18.35 -20.74 7.97
N LEU A 153 17.73 -21.92 8.03
CA LEU A 153 18.39 -23.21 8.18
C LEU A 153 18.79 -23.84 6.83
N ASN A 154 18.66 -23.09 5.73
CA ASN A 154 18.91 -23.52 4.35
C ASN A 154 17.98 -24.66 3.85
N GLU A 155 16.85 -24.89 4.52
CA GLU A 155 15.88 -25.90 4.11
C GLU A 155 14.96 -25.37 3.01
N ARG A 156 14.69 -26.17 1.98
CA ARG A 156 13.64 -25.89 0.99
C ARG A 156 12.27 -26.21 1.58
N PHE A 157 11.63 -25.22 2.20
CA PHE A 157 10.49 -25.45 3.09
C PHE A 157 9.15 -25.66 2.38
N MET A 158 8.98 -25.26 1.12
CA MET A 158 7.66 -25.29 0.45
C MET A 158 7.06 -26.69 0.34
N ALA A 159 7.88 -27.75 0.35
CA ALA A 159 7.42 -29.13 0.38
C ALA A 159 6.51 -29.44 1.58
N ARG A 160 6.68 -28.73 2.71
CA ARG A 160 5.82 -28.87 3.90
C ARG A 160 4.42 -28.31 3.71
N TYR A 161 4.25 -27.34 2.80
CA TYR A 161 3.02 -26.53 2.70
C TYR A 161 2.26 -26.75 1.40
N ALA A 162 2.97 -26.99 0.30
CA ALA A 162 2.40 -27.24 -1.02
C ALA A 162 3.28 -28.27 -1.76
N PRO A 163 3.23 -29.56 -1.41
CA PRO A 163 4.12 -30.58 -1.97
C PRO A 163 3.95 -30.77 -3.50
N GLU A 164 2.77 -30.47 -4.04
CA GLU A 164 2.48 -30.58 -5.47
C GLU A 164 2.96 -29.34 -6.25
N ASP A 165 2.61 -28.13 -5.77
CA ASP A 165 2.88 -26.88 -6.48
C ASP A 165 4.25 -26.25 -6.14
N MET A 166 4.80 -26.55 -4.97
CA MET A 166 6.05 -25.99 -4.45
C MET A 166 6.06 -24.44 -4.51
N GLU A 167 7.11 -23.80 -5.04
CA GLU A 167 7.21 -22.34 -5.20
C GLU A 167 6.20 -21.76 -6.21
N HIS A 168 5.50 -22.60 -6.97
CA HIS A 168 4.48 -22.21 -7.95
C HIS A 168 3.07 -22.13 -7.36
N ALA A 169 2.92 -22.38 -6.05
CA ALA A 169 1.66 -22.25 -5.34
C ALA A 169 1.09 -20.82 -5.46
N LYS A 170 -0.21 -20.68 -5.17
CA LYS A 170 -0.88 -19.37 -5.18
C LYS A 170 -0.25 -18.43 -4.14
N ARG A 171 -0.32 -17.12 -4.41
CA ARG A 171 0.31 -16.09 -3.58
C ARG A 171 -0.08 -16.17 -2.10
N ASP A 172 -1.35 -16.45 -1.81
CA ASP A 172 -1.85 -16.60 -0.45
C ASP A 172 -1.22 -17.80 0.27
N VAL A 173 -1.04 -18.93 -0.41
CA VAL A 173 -0.36 -20.12 0.12
C VAL A 173 1.11 -19.81 0.42
N LEU A 174 1.81 -19.15 -0.52
CA LEU A 174 3.19 -18.74 -0.33
C LEU A 174 3.35 -17.78 0.86
N SER A 175 2.53 -16.73 0.92
CA SER A 175 2.58 -15.76 2.02
C SER A 175 2.33 -16.41 3.38
N ARG A 176 1.39 -17.36 3.48
CA ARG A 176 1.12 -18.10 4.72
C ARG A 176 2.27 -19.02 5.12
N ALA A 177 2.81 -19.80 4.17
CA ALA A 177 3.96 -20.67 4.40
C ALA A 177 5.17 -19.86 4.91
N MET A 178 5.48 -18.76 4.23
CA MET A 178 6.57 -17.86 4.61
C MET A 178 6.34 -17.24 6.00
N HIS A 179 5.13 -16.76 6.28
CA HIS A 179 4.79 -16.20 7.58
C HIS A 179 5.03 -17.21 8.71
N ARG A 180 4.59 -18.47 8.53
CA ARG A 180 4.80 -19.55 9.51
C ARG A 180 6.27 -19.85 9.75
N GLU A 181 7.09 -19.96 8.69
CA GLU A 181 8.53 -20.15 8.85
C GLU A 181 9.15 -19.04 9.71
N ILE A 182 8.79 -17.78 9.46
CA ILE A 182 9.30 -16.63 10.22
C ILE A 182 8.81 -16.69 11.68
N THR A 183 7.52 -16.89 11.93
CA THR A 183 6.95 -16.89 13.28
C THR A 183 7.36 -18.09 14.12
N GLU A 184 7.74 -19.20 13.48
CA GLU A 184 8.26 -20.40 14.15
C GLU A 184 9.80 -20.37 14.30
N GLY A 185 10.42 -19.20 14.12
CA GLY A 185 11.85 -18.99 14.40
C GLY A 185 12.80 -19.52 13.32
N ARG A 186 12.29 -19.83 12.11
CA ARG A 186 13.09 -20.24 10.95
C ARG A 186 13.30 -19.11 9.94
N GLY A 187 12.90 -17.89 10.29
CA GLY A 187 13.24 -16.68 9.54
C GLY A 187 14.71 -16.28 9.72
N THR A 188 15.18 -15.38 8.87
CA THR A 188 16.43 -14.64 9.05
C THR A 188 16.31 -13.62 10.17
N GLU A 189 17.43 -13.03 10.58
CA GLU A 189 17.45 -11.93 11.56
C GLU A 189 16.72 -10.66 11.09
N ASN A 190 16.60 -10.43 9.77
CA ASN A 190 15.90 -9.26 9.21
C ASN A 190 14.39 -9.50 8.98
N GLY A 191 13.88 -10.63 9.47
CA GLY A 191 12.46 -11.00 9.39
C GLY A 191 12.03 -11.52 8.02
N GLY A 192 12.96 -12.13 7.28
CA GLY A 192 12.75 -12.68 5.94
C GLY A 192 13.12 -14.15 5.80
N LEU A 193 13.20 -14.56 4.54
CA LEU A 193 13.55 -15.89 4.03
C LEU A 193 14.34 -15.70 2.73
N TYR A 194 14.98 -16.75 2.23
CA TYR A 194 15.79 -16.66 1.03
C TYR A 194 15.02 -17.09 -0.23
N LEU A 195 15.07 -16.25 -1.27
CA LEU A 195 14.73 -16.59 -2.63
C LEU A 195 16.01 -16.91 -3.40
N ASP A 196 16.20 -18.18 -3.71
CA ASP A 196 17.36 -18.70 -4.42
C ASP A 196 17.04 -18.82 -5.91
N LEU A 197 17.67 -17.95 -6.69
CA LEU A 197 17.56 -17.86 -8.14
C LEU A 197 18.84 -18.29 -8.86
N THR A 198 19.83 -18.82 -8.13
CA THR A 198 21.17 -19.12 -8.66
C THR A 198 21.16 -20.17 -9.77
N GLN A 199 20.11 -20.99 -9.82
CA GLN A 199 19.90 -22.03 -10.84
C GLN A 199 19.00 -21.58 -12.00
N VAL A 200 18.41 -20.38 -11.93
CA VAL A 200 17.57 -19.84 -13.00
C VAL A 200 18.46 -19.17 -14.05
N SER A 201 18.13 -19.34 -15.33
CA SER A 201 18.87 -18.68 -16.42
C SER A 201 18.84 -17.16 -16.24
N TYR A 202 20.01 -16.52 -16.23
CA TYR A 202 20.10 -15.07 -16.06
C TYR A 202 19.40 -14.30 -17.20
N GLU A 203 19.46 -14.81 -18.43
CA GLU A 203 18.72 -14.25 -19.58
C GLU A 203 17.20 -14.27 -19.32
N GLY A 204 16.66 -15.43 -18.93
CA GLY A 204 15.24 -15.55 -18.59
C GLY A 204 14.83 -14.65 -17.41
N LEU A 205 15.68 -14.50 -16.40
CA LEU A 205 15.44 -13.54 -15.33
C LEU A 205 15.39 -12.11 -15.91
N ARG A 206 16.36 -11.68 -16.72
CA ARG A 206 16.36 -10.34 -17.33
C ARG A 206 15.13 -10.07 -18.21
N ASP A 207 14.61 -11.09 -18.88
CA ASP A 207 13.39 -10.96 -19.70
C ASP A 207 12.13 -10.60 -18.89
N VAL A 208 12.03 -11.10 -17.65
CA VAL A 208 10.84 -10.89 -16.82
C VAL A 208 11.02 -9.85 -15.72
N MET A 209 12.26 -9.62 -15.28
CA MET A 209 12.61 -8.76 -14.14
C MET A 209 13.82 -7.84 -14.40
N GLY A 210 14.15 -7.51 -15.66
CA GLY A 210 15.32 -6.70 -16.03
C GLY A 210 15.52 -5.42 -15.21
N GLU A 211 14.50 -4.57 -15.09
CA GLU A 211 14.58 -3.34 -14.27
C GLU A 211 14.85 -3.62 -12.78
N ILE A 212 14.34 -4.74 -12.26
CA ILE A 212 14.57 -5.16 -10.86
C ILE A 212 15.99 -5.72 -10.70
N ILE A 213 16.51 -6.44 -11.69
CA ILE A 213 17.90 -6.90 -11.70
C ILE A 213 18.85 -5.71 -11.72
N ASP A 214 18.56 -4.67 -12.50
CA ASP A 214 19.38 -3.47 -12.52
C ASP A 214 19.43 -2.80 -11.13
N ASP A 215 18.29 -2.73 -10.44
CA ASP A 215 18.21 -2.25 -9.04
C ASP A 215 19.00 -3.14 -8.08
N PHE A 216 18.96 -4.47 -8.25
CA PHE A 216 19.71 -5.41 -7.43
C PHE A 216 21.22 -5.26 -7.64
N GLU A 217 21.67 -5.22 -8.89
CA GLU A 217 23.08 -5.05 -9.24
C GLU A 217 23.62 -3.70 -8.76
N ALA A 218 22.84 -2.63 -8.87
CA ALA A 218 23.17 -1.31 -8.32
C ALA A 218 23.30 -1.33 -6.79
N ALA A 219 22.54 -2.19 -6.11
CA ALA A 219 22.65 -2.43 -4.67
C ALA A 219 23.73 -3.46 -4.28
N GLY A 220 24.50 -3.96 -5.25
CA GLY A 220 25.56 -4.94 -5.03
C GLY A 220 25.08 -6.40 -4.87
N LEU A 221 23.83 -6.70 -5.21
CA LEU A 221 23.28 -8.05 -5.17
C LEU A 221 23.41 -8.73 -6.54
N ASP A 222 23.98 -9.94 -6.56
CA ASP A 222 24.09 -10.77 -7.76
C ASP A 222 23.30 -12.07 -7.59
N VAL A 223 22.08 -12.10 -8.12
CA VAL A 223 21.15 -13.24 -8.03
C VAL A 223 21.68 -14.54 -8.66
N ARG A 224 22.77 -14.46 -9.45
CA ARG A 224 23.45 -15.64 -10.02
C ARG A 224 24.36 -16.33 -9.02
N LYS A 225 24.81 -15.60 -7.99
CA LYS A 225 25.82 -16.05 -7.04
C LYS A 225 25.24 -16.38 -5.67
N GLU A 226 24.24 -15.63 -5.24
CA GLU A 226 23.69 -15.77 -3.90
C GLU A 226 22.15 -15.60 -3.87
N PRO A 227 21.47 -16.26 -2.92
CA PRO A 227 20.06 -16.01 -2.67
C PRO A 227 19.80 -14.60 -2.15
N ILE A 228 18.65 -14.03 -2.49
CA ILE A 228 18.22 -12.73 -1.97
C ILE A 228 17.22 -12.88 -0.83
N GLU A 229 17.21 -11.94 0.10
CA GLU A 229 16.33 -12.01 1.26
C GLU A 229 14.98 -11.31 0.99
N ILE A 230 13.88 -12.07 1.13
CA ILE A 230 12.52 -11.63 0.87
C ILE A 230 11.58 -11.96 2.03
N ALA A 231 10.45 -11.26 2.10
CA ALA A 231 9.42 -11.51 3.11
C ALA A 231 8.02 -11.23 2.54
N PRO A 232 6.98 -11.81 3.16
CA PRO A 232 5.61 -11.35 2.96
C PRO A 232 5.47 -9.90 3.40
N ALA A 233 4.82 -9.08 2.57
CA ALA A 233 4.64 -7.66 2.84
C ALA A 233 3.22 -7.22 2.56
N ALA A 234 2.72 -6.27 3.35
CA ALA A 234 1.47 -5.58 3.05
C ALA A 234 1.58 -4.91 1.68
N HIS A 235 0.57 -5.10 0.85
CA HIS A 235 0.61 -4.67 -0.55
C HIS A 235 -0.56 -3.78 -0.92
N SER A 236 -1.77 -4.17 -0.53
CA SER A 236 -2.95 -3.37 -0.82
C SER A 236 -4.03 -3.55 0.25
N CYS A 237 -4.75 -2.48 0.55
CA CYS A 237 -5.96 -2.52 1.36
C CYS A 237 -7.18 -2.60 0.42
N MET A 238 -8.03 -3.61 0.59
CA MET A 238 -9.29 -3.68 -0.15
C MET A 238 -10.41 -2.91 0.57
N GLY A 239 -10.26 -2.73 1.88
CA GLY A 239 -11.08 -1.83 2.67
C GLY A 239 -10.81 -0.37 2.36
N GLY A 240 -11.62 0.49 2.98
CA GLY A 240 -11.47 1.93 2.88
C GLY A 240 -12.77 2.67 3.09
N VAL A 241 -12.78 3.93 2.70
CA VAL A 241 -13.93 4.82 2.80
C VAL A 241 -15.08 4.28 1.96
N ILE A 242 -16.27 4.17 2.54
CA ILE A 242 -17.48 3.81 1.82
C ILE A 242 -17.77 4.94 0.83
N ILE A 243 -17.82 4.60 -0.45
CA ILE A 243 -18.06 5.54 -1.53
C ILE A 243 -19.18 5.07 -2.46
N ASP A 244 -19.89 6.02 -3.07
CA ASP A 244 -20.80 5.75 -4.18
C ASP A 244 -20.02 5.56 -5.51
N THR A 245 -20.75 5.35 -6.62
CA THR A 245 -20.14 5.15 -7.94
C THR A 245 -19.35 6.35 -8.46
N ASN A 246 -19.52 7.52 -7.85
CA ASN A 246 -18.88 8.79 -8.17
C ASN A 246 -17.86 9.21 -7.11
N GLY A 247 -17.53 8.34 -6.15
CA GLY A 247 -16.53 8.64 -5.12
C GLY A 247 -17.04 9.47 -3.94
N ARG A 248 -18.34 9.76 -3.81
CA ARG A 248 -18.89 10.50 -2.66
C ARG A 248 -18.85 9.66 -1.40
N THR A 249 -18.38 10.20 -0.28
CA THR A 249 -18.19 9.45 0.98
C THR A 249 -19.44 9.40 1.88
N GLY A 250 -20.48 10.16 1.52
CA GLY A 250 -21.64 10.42 2.38
C GLY A 250 -21.46 11.59 3.34
N VAL A 251 -20.25 12.18 3.41
CA VAL A 251 -20.01 13.48 4.05
C VAL A 251 -19.99 14.56 2.97
N ASP A 252 -20.75 15.63 3.17
CA ASP A 252 -20.84 16.71 2.20
C ASP A 252 -19.47 17.35 1.96
N GLY A 253 -19.18 17.64 0.69
CA GLY A 253 -17.89 18.18 0.26
C GLY A 253 -16.73 17.19 0.24
N LEU A 254 -16.91 15.93 0.70
CA LEU A 254 -15.85 14.92 0.76
C LEU A 254 -16.04 13.79 -0.27
N PHE A 255 -14.95 13.50 -0.96
CA PHE A 255 -14.84 12.41 -1.94
C PHE A 255 -13.61 11.56 -1.62
N ALA A 256 -13.58 10.32 -2.12
CA ALA A 256 -12.41 9.47 -2.09
C ALA A 256 -12.25 8.70 -3.42
N ALA A 257 -11.00 8.44 -3.78
CA ALA A 257 -10.65 7.73 -5.01
C ALA A 257 -9.42 6.83 -4.81
N GLY A 258 -9.24 5.89 -5.75
CA GLY A 258 -8.16 4.90 -5.68
C GLY A 258 -8.29 4.02 -4.44
N GLU A 259 -7.16 3.74 -3.80
CA GLU A 259 -7.09 2.84 -2.65
C GLU A 259 -7.73 3.40 -1.38
N ASN A 260 -8.03 4.72 -1.32
CA ASN A 260 -8.81 5.27 -0.21
C ASN A 260 -10.28 4.83 -0.23
N GLY A 261 -10.82 4.47 -1.40
CA GLY A 261 -12.19 3.95 -1.52
C GLY A 261 -12.24 2.45 -1.28
N GLY A 262 -13.05 2.01 -0.32
CA GLY A 262 -13.17 0.59 0.02
C GLY A 262 -14.11 -0.17 -0.90
N GLY A 263 -14.02 -1.51 -0.90
CA GLY A 263 -15.01 -2.50 -1.38
C GLY A 263 -15.22 -2.62 -2.90
N LEU A 264 -14.35 -2.02 -3.71
CA LEU A 264 -14.29 -2.27 -5.16
C LEU A 264 -13.67 -3.64 -5.51
N HIS A 265 -13.03 -4.27 -4.53
CA HIS A 265 -12.24 -5.48 -4.69
C HIS A 265 -12.78 -6.70 -3.92
N GLY A 266 -13.82 -6.51 -3.08
CA GLY A 266 -14.22 -7.52 -2.10
C GLY A 266 -13.07 -7.86 -1.15
N ALA A 267 -12.99 -9.11 -0.72
CA ALA A 267 -11.96 -9.55 0.23
C ALA A 267 -10.56 -9.76 -0.37
N ASN A 268 -10.41 -9.76 -1.71
CA ASN A 268 -9.14 -10.03 -2.35
C ASN A 268 -9.04 -9.39 -3.75
N ARG A 269 -8.08 -8.48 -3.94
CA ARG A 269 -7.88 -7.79 -5.22
C ARG A 269 -7.26 -8.73 -6.26
N LEU A 270 -7.89 -8.82 -7.43
CA LEU A 270 -7.33 -9.53 -8.59
C LEU A 270 -6.05 -8.84 -9.11
N ALA A 271 -5.16 -9.64 -9.73
CA ALA A 271 -3.99 -9.11 -10.41
C ALA A 271 -4.41 -8.03 -11.43
N SER A 272 -3.61 -6.97 -11.58
CA SER A 272 -3.90 -5.79 -12.43
C SER A 272 -5.15 -4.96 -12.07
N GLY A 273 -5.89 -5.28 -11.01
CA GLY A 273 -7.11 -4.54 -10.65
C GLY A 273 -6.88 -3.13 -10.06
N GLY A 274 -5.71 -2.88 -9.46
CA GLY A 274 -5.44 -1.63 -8.75
C GLY A 274 -5.40 -0.38 -9.65
N LEU A 275 -4.55 -0.38 -10.69
CA LEU A 275 -4.39 0.78 -11.57
C LEU A 275 -5.70 1.18 -12.30
N PRO A 276 -6.49 0.24 -12.86
CA PRO A 276 -7.79 0.57 -13.43
C PRO A 276 -8.75 1.20 -12.42
N VAL A 277 -8.77 0.72 -11.17
CA VAL A 277 -9.60 1.32 -10.12
C VAL A 277 -9.15 2.76 -9.83
N CYS A 278 -7.85 3.00 -9.69
CA CYS A 278 -7.34 4.37 -9.50
C CYS A 278 -7.73 5.29 -10.66
N ALA A 279 -7.59 4.83 -11.90
CA ALA A 279 -7.92 5.63 -13.09
C ALA A 279 -9.43 5.92 -13.20
N VAL A 280 -10.27 4.89 -13.04
CA VAL A 280 -11.73 5.02 -13.18
C VAL A 280 -12.31 5.84 -12.04
N MET A 281 -11.94 5.55 -10.79
CA MET A 281 -12.45 6.30 -9.64
C MET A 281 -11.88 7.71 -9.58
N GLY A 282 -10.64 7.92 -10.01
CA GLY A 282 -10.07 9.26 -10.15
C GLY A 282 -10.84 10.14 -11.14
N ASP A 283 -11.16 9.62 -12.34
CA ASP A 283 -11.97 10.34 -13.32
C ASP A 283 -13.38 10.63 -12.79
N ARG A 284 -14.05 9.63 -12.21
CA ARG A 284 -15.41 9.79 -11.68
C ARG A 284 -15.49 10.77 -10.51
N ALA A 285 -14.62 10.61 -9.52
CA ALA A 285 -14.56 11.51 -8.36
C ALA A 285 -14.16 12.93 -8.78
N GLY A 286 -13.18 13.07 -9.67
CA GLY A 286 -12.78 14.38 -10.19
C GLY A 286 -13.91 15.09 -10.92
N ARG A 287 -14.64 14.39 -11.80
CA ARG A 287 -15.82 14.96 -12.48
C ARG A 287 -16.91 15.33 -11.48
N ALA A 288 -17.23 14.46 -10.53
CA ALA A 288 -18.28 14.73 -9.57
C ALA A 288 -17.93 15.91 -8.64
N ALA A 289 -16.68 16.00 -8.18
CA ALA A 289 -16.17 17.11 -7.39
C ALA A 289 -16.21 18.45 -8.15
N ALA A 290 -15.92 18.44 -9.46
CA ALA A 290 -15.97 19.63 -10.30
C ALA A 290 -17.37 20.23 -10.48
N HIS A 291 -18.43 19.45 -10.25
CA HIS A 291 -19.82 19.90 -10.35
C HIS A 291 -20.44 20.24 -8.99
N VAL A 292 -19.65 20.29 -7.92
CA VAL A 292 -20.15 20.72 -6.60
C VAL A 292 -20.40 22.22 -6.61
N GLU A 293 -21.67 22.60 -6.40
CA GLU A 293 -22.10 23.99 -6.29
C GLU A 293 -21.93 24.55 -4.86
N GLY A 294 -22.07 25.87 -4.73
CA GLY A 294 -21.86 26.61 -3.47
C GLY A 294 -20.43 27.13 -3.29
N GLU A 295 -20.18 27.85 -2.20
CA GLU A 295 -18.85 28.30 -1.80
C GLU A 295 -18.26 27.37 -0.73
N GLY A 296 -16.93 27.27 -0.66
CA GLY A 296 -16.28 26.71 0.51
C GLY A 296 -16.45 27.75 1.61
N GLY A 297 -17.39 27.52 2.52
CA GLY A 297 -17.65 28.44 3.62
C GLY A 297 -16.41 28.62 4.50
N PRO A 298 -16.37 29.67 5.34
CA PRO A 298 -15.37 29.72 6.39
C PRO A 298 -15.53 28.47 7.26
N PRO A 299 -14.45 27.73 7.57
CA PRO A 299 -14.51 26.65 8.53
C PRO A 299 -15.02 27.21 9.85
N GLU A 300 -15.73 26.38 10.62
CA GLU A 300 -15.97 26.77 12.00
C GLU A 300 -14.62 26.93 12.71
N LYS A 301 -14.54 27.93 13.60
CA LYS A 301 -13.46 27.97 14.59
C LYS A 301 -13.69 26.78 15.51
N ASN A 302 -13.09 25.64 15.20
CA ASN A 302 -13.06 24.56 16.17
C ASN A 302 -12.08 24.95 17.27
N GLU A 303 -12.41 24.68 18.54
CA GLU A 303 -11.44 24.73 19.63
C GLU A 303 -10.26 23.75 19.38
N GLU A 304 -10.47 22.75 18.50
CA GLU A 304 -9.45 21.86 17.91
C GLU A 304 -8.59 22.49 16.79
N ASP A 305 -8.75 23.78 16.45
CA ASP A 305 -7.68 24.55 15.78
C ASP A 305 -6.39 24.55 16.64
N GLY A 306 -6.50 24.12 17.91
CA GLY A 306 -5.41 23.68 18.78
C GLY A 306 -4.86 22.28 18.50
N ARG A 307 -4.94 21.75 17.27
CA ARG A 307 -4.01 20.73 16.76
C ARG A 307 -2.59 21.31 16.65
N GLY A 308 -2.11 21.95 17.71
CA GLY A 308 -0.70 22.13 17.94
C GLY A 308 -0.08 20.76 18.03
N ALA A 309 1.15 20.61 17.55
CA ALA A 309 1.93 19.42 17.81
C ALA A 309 1.88 19.15 19.31
N ASP A 310 1.24 18.06 19.73
CA ASP A 310 1.56 17.48 21.02
C ASP A 310 3.09 17.33 21.04
N GLU A 311 3.74 17.77 22.11
CA GLU A 311 5.18 17.59 22.30
C GLU A 311 5.55 16.11 22.53
N ALA A 312 4.81 15.17 21.92
CA ALA A 312 5.26 13.80 21.78
C ALA A 312 6.55 13.85 20.95
N GLY A 313 7.67 13.68 21.65
CA GLY A 313 8.98 13.69 21.00
C GLY A 313 9.06 12.61 19.92
N GLU A 314 9.87 12.85 18.89
CA GLU A 314 10.07 11.93 17.75
C GLU A 314 10.35 10.47 18.20
N ALA A 315 11.07 10.31 19.33
CA ALA A 315 11.32 9.01 19.94
C ALA A 315 10.04 8.29 20.39
N GLN A 316 9.09 8.99 21.02
CA GLN A 316 7.82 8.43 21.47
C GLN A 316 6.96 8.02 20.28
N LEU A 317 6.90 8.84 19.23
CA LEU A 317 6.19 8.50 17.99
C LEU A 317 6.81 7.26 17.32
N GLY A 318 8.14 7.17 17.28
CA GLY A 318 8.84 6.00 16.77
C GLY A 318 8.53 4.72 17.56
N GLU A 319 8.41 4.79 18.87
CA GLU A 319 8.01 3.66 19.71
C GLU A 319 6.56 3.23 19.43
N ILE A 320 5.63 4.18 19.31
CA ILE A 320 4.23 3.91 18.97
C ILE A 320 4.13 3.25 17.61
N GLU A 321 4.82 3.77 16.59
CA GLU A 321 4.86 3.17 15.26
C GLU A 321 5.38 1.74 15.27
N LYS A 322 6.47 1.49 16.01
CA LYS A 322 7.04 0.16 16.15
C LYS A 322 6.04 -0.79 16.78
N GLU A 323 5.37 -0.36 17.84
CA GLU A 323 4.37 -1.19 18.51
C GLU A 323 3.16 -1.49 17.61
N ILE A 324 2.67 -0.51 16.85
CA ILE A 324 1.61 -0.74 15.85
C ILE A 324 2.06 -1.81 14.87
N ARG A 325 3.27 -1.69 14.30
CA ARG A 325 3.80 -2.68 13.35
C ARG A 325 3.93 -4.08 13.97
N ASP A 326 4.33 -4.17 15.24
CA ASP A 326 4.43 -5.44 15.97
C ASP A 326 3.05 -6.09 16.20
N VAL A 327 2.03 -5.30 16.55
CA VAL A 327 0.64 -5.76 16.66
C VAL A 327 0.12 -6.22 15.31
N MET A 328 0.34 -5.44 14.26
CA MET A 328 -0.12 -5.76 12.90
C MET A 328 0.59 -7.01 12.35
N PHE A 329 1.84 -7.27 12.71
CA PHE A 329 2.54 -8.49 12.34
C PHE A 329 2.05 -9.72 13.10
N SER A 330 1.91 -9.59 14.43
CA SER A 330 1.64 -10.73 15.32
C SER A 330 0.15 -11.11 15.41
N ALA A 331 -0.76 -10.19 15.13
CA ALA A 331 -2.21 -10.41 15.26
C ALA A 331 -3.00 -9.94 14.04
N GLY A 332 -2.71 -8.75 13.50
CA GLY A 332 -3.40 -8.18 12.33
C GLY A 332 -2.89 -8.66 10.96
N GLY A 333 -2.08 -9.72 10.96
CA GLY A 333 -1.23 -10.13 9.84
C GLY A 333 -1.90 -11.12 8.89
N ILE A 334 -1.11 -12.04 8.37
CA ILE A 334 -1.51 -13.04 7.37
C ILE A 334 -2.35 -14.16 7.99
N GLU A 335 -1.91 -14.69 9.12
CA GLU A 335 -2.67 -15.64 9.92
C GLU A 335 -3.18 -14.96 11.18
N ARG A 336 -4.45 -15.18 11.51
CA ARG A 336 -5.14 -14.45 12.57
C ARG A 336 -5.92 -15.43 13.44
N ALA A 337 -5.86 -15.21 14.75
CA ALA A 337 -6.65 -15.94 15.74
C ALA A 337 -7.44 -14.93 16.58
N SER A 338 -8.69 -15.28 16.90
CA SER A 338 -9.61 -14.39 17.63
C SER A 338 -9.04 -13.94 18.98
N GLU A 339 -8.43 -14.86 19.73
CA GLU A 339 -7.81 -14.57 21.03
C GLU A 339 -6.66 -13.56 20.92
N ALA A 340 -5.79 -13.73 19.93
CA ALA A 340 -4.67 -12.82 19.69
C ALA A 340 -5.15 -11.42 19.30
N LEU A 341 -6.17 -11.32 18.44
CA LEU A 341 -6.79 -10.05 18.04
C LEU A 341 -7.43 -9.33 19.23
N LEU A 342 -8.22 -10.03 20.04
CA LEU A 342 -8.88 -9.46 21.22
C LEU A 342 -7.87 -8.99 22.26
N LYS A 343 -6.88 -9.82 22.58
CA LYS A 343 -5.82 -9.48 23.54
C LYS A 343 -5.06 -8.22 23.13
N LYS A 344 -4.72 -8.09 21.84
CA LYS A 344 -4.00 -6.91 21.33
C LYS A 344 -4.88 -5.66 21.22
N LYS A 345 -6.18 -5.82 20.97
CA LYS A 345 -7.15 -4.72 21.01
C LYS A 345 -7.25 -4.12 22.42
N GLU A 346 -7.40 -4.97 23.44
CA GLU A 346 -7.55 -4.53 24.84
C GLU A 346 -6.29 -3.88 25.41
N SER A 347 -5.09 -4.21 24.93
CA SER A 347 -3.85 -3.57 25.40
C SER A 347 -3.69 -2.09 25.02
N ARG A 348 -4.61 -1.53 24.22
CA ARG A 348 -4.53 -0.18 23.63
C ARG A 348 -5.82 0.63 23.67
N CYS A 349 -6.97 0.03 23.99
CA CYS A 349 -8.22 0.73 24.28
C CYS A 349 -8.33 1.00 25.77
#